data_AF-A0A0V1HIZ3-F1
#
_entry.id   AF-A0A0V1HIZ3-F1
#
_cell.length_a   1.000
_cell.length_b   1.000
_cell.length_c   1.000
_cell.angle_alpha   90.00
_cell.angle_beta   90.00
_cell.angle_gamma   90.00
#
_symmetry.space_group_name_H-M   'P 1'
#
loop_
_entity.id
_entity.type
_entity.pdbx_description
1 polymer ?
#
loop_
_entity_poly.entity_id
_entity_poly.type
_entity_poly.pdbx_seq_one_letter_code
_entity_poly.pdbx_strand_id
1 'polypeptide(L)'
;MRKEVPLYMRPNQTDALHSSRFLFTKDAMLPLYVPKKGRNVTLLSTQHMDDCVDELQDWKLRVILEYNACKGGVDAMDKMVREYSCYSSSICWT
;
A
#
# COMPACT_ATOMS: atom_id res chain seq x y z
N MET A 1 -6.95 -12.98 1.69
CA MET A 1 -5.69 -12.68 0.96
C MET A 1 -5.81 -13.19 -0.47
N ARG A 2 -5.16 -12.53 -1.43
CA ARG A 2 -5.14 -12.97 -2.83
C ARG A 2 -4.42 -14.33 -2.94
N LYS A 3 -4.87 -15.17 -3.88
CA LYS A 3 -4.33 -16.53 -4.09
C LYS A 3 -2.85 -16.52 -4.53
N GLU A 4 -2.44 -15.46 -5.20
CA GLU A 4 -1.08 -15.31 -5.75
C GLU A 4 -0.03 -14.96 -4.70
N VAL A 5 -0.45 -14.53 -3.50
CA VAL A 5 0.50 -14.19 -2.43
C VAL A 5 0.93 -15.48 -1.72
N PRO A 6 2.24 -15.80 -1.70
CA PRO A 6 2.73 -17.01 -1.05
C PRO A 6 2.40 -17.07 0.44
N LEU A 7 2.32 -18.29 0.98
CA LEU A 7 1.98 -18.55 2.39
C LEU A 7 2.94 -17.87 3.37
N TYR A 8 4.24 -17.78 3.05
CA TYR A 8 5.25 -17.16 3.91
C TYR A 8 5.19 -15.62 3.94
N MET A 9 4.41 -15.00 3.05
CA MET A 9 4.12 -13.55 3.06
C MET A 9 2.83 -13.22 3.80
N ARG A 10 2.19 -14.20 4.44
CA ARG A 10 1.01 -13.96 5.27
C ARG A 10 1.40 -13.39 6.63
N PRO A 11 0.51 -12.61 7.27
CA PRO A 11 0.80 -12.02 8.56
C PRO A 11 0.95 -13.12 9.61
N ASN A 12 2.10 -13.17 10.26
CA ASN A 12 2.34 -14.09 11.37
C ASN A 12 2.57 -13.30 12.67
N GLN A 13 2.12 -13.84 13.79
CA GLN A 13 2.33 -13.21 15.10
C GLN A 13 3.80 -13.23 15.57
N THR A 14 4.61 -14.11 14.97
CA THR A 14 6.04 -14.27 15.22
C THR A 14 6.88 -13.24 14.48
N ASP A 15 6.30 -12.48 13.55
CA ASP A 15 7.04 -11.51 12.76
C ASP A 15 7.52 -10.35 13.64
N ALA A 16 8.79 -9.96 13.47
CA ALA A 16 9.38 -8.84 14.19
C ALA A 16 8.74 -7.52 13.73
N LEU A 17 8.56 -6.59 14.67
CA LEU A 17 8.06 -5.26 14.37
C LEU A 17 9.07 -4.53 13.46
N HIS A 18 8.57 -3.78 12.48
CA HIS A 18 9.41 -3.06 11.51
C HIS A 18 10.29 -3.94 10.62
N SER A 19 10.03 -5.25 10.60
CA SER A 19 10.68 -6.13 9.63
C SER A 19 10.06 -6.01 8.24
N SER A 20 10.91 -6.18 7.23
CA SER A 20 10.53 -6.25 5.83
C SER A 20 10.89 -7.61 5.21
N ARG A 21 10.12 -8.03 4.22
CA ARG A 21 10.45 -9.18 3.35
C ARG A 21 10.21 -8.77 1.91
N PHE A 22 11.03 -9.31 1.02
CA PHE A 22 10.96 -8.98 -0.39
C PHE A 22 10.82 -10.25 -1.23
N LEU A 23 9.97 -10.17 -2.25
CA LEU A 23 9.90 -11.16 -3.31
C LEU A 23 10.10 -10.45 -4.64
N PHE A 24 11.10 -10.88 -5.37
CA PHE A 24 11.42 -10.34 -6.69
C PHE A 24 11.02 -11.34 -7.76
N THR A 25 10.42 -10.81 -8.81
CA THR A 25 10.17 -11.47 -10.09
C THR A 25 10.91 -10.67 -11.17
N LYS A 26 10.92 -11.14 -12.42
CA LYS A 26 11.61 -10.45 -13.54
C LYS A 26 11.16 -9.00 -13.72
N ASP A 27 9.85 -8.75 -13.58
CA ASP A 27 9.25 -7.45 -13.93
C ASP A 27 8.54 -6.77 -12.75
N ALA A 28 8.56 -7.40 -11.57
CA ALA A 28 7.77 -6.98 -10.43
C ALA A 28 8.45 -7.32 -9.10
N MET A 29 8.23 -6.47 -8.12
CA MET A 29 8.63 -6.64 -6.75
C MET A 29 7.39 -6.63 -5.86
N LEU A 30 7.35 -7.55 -4.90
CA LEU A 30 6.30 -7.66 -3.89
C LEU A 30 6.91 -7.46 -2.50
N PRO A 31 7.02 -6.21 -2.01
CA PRO A 31 7.41 -5.93 -0.64
C PRO A 31 6.32 -6.29 0.38
N LEU A 32 6.80 -6.79 1.52
CA LEU A 32 6.04 -7.00 2.75
C LEU A 32 6.65 -6.14 3.86
N TYR A 33 5.83 -5.41 4.61
CA TYR A 33 6.27 -4.65 5.78
C TYR A 33 5.34 -4.92 6.97
N VAL A 34 5.90 -5.02 8.17
CA VAL A 34 5.17 -5.33 9.41
C VAL A 34 5.06 -4.07 10.28
N PRO A 35 4.01 -3.23 10.10
CA PRO A 35 3.83 -2.03 10.91
C PRO A 35 3.40 -2.34 12.34
N LYS A 36 2.71 -3.46 12.56
CA LYS A 36 2.16 -3.88 13.85
C LYS A 36 2.22 -5.39 13.98
N LYS A 37 2.39 -5.91 15.19
CA LYS A 37 2.45 -7.36 15.43
C LYS A 37 1.18 -8.05 14.92
N GLY A 38 1.35 -9.12 14.13
CA GLY A 38 0.24 -9.87 13.53
C GLY A 38 -0.48 -9.15 12.38
N ARG A 39 0.02 -8.00 11.91
CA ARG A 39 -0.49 -7.30 10.72
C ARG A 39 0.66 -6.94 9.81
N ASN A 40 0.48 -7.19 8.52
CA ASN A 40 1.44 -6.80 7.51
C ASN A 40 0.77 -5.99 6.40
N VAL A 41 1.59 -5.24 5.68
CA VAL A 41 1.22 -4.49 4.49
C VAL A 41 2.01 -5.10 3.35
N THR A 42 1.30 -5.53 2.32
CA THR A 42 1.90 -6.03 1.07
C THR A 42 1.50 -5.10 -0.05
N LEU A 43 2.47 -4.69 -0.87
CA LEU A 43 2.24 -3.92 -2.09
C LEU A 43 2.88 -4.65 -3.26
N LEU A 44 2.33 -4.49 -4.46
CA LEU A 44 2.93 -4.95 -5.69
C LEU A 44 3.42 -3.72 -6.46
N SER A 45 4.68 -3.73 -6.86
CA SER A 45 5.32 -2.65 -7.60
C SER A 45 6.02 -3.20 -8.82
N THR A 46 5.76 -2.63 -9.99
CA THR A 46 6.48 -2.90 -11.24
C THR A 46 7.52 -1.81 -11.57
N GLN A 47 7.42 -0.65 -10.90
CA GLN A 47 8.30 0.49 -11.11
C GLN A 47 9.60 0.39 -10.31
N HIS A 48 9.54 -0.23 -9.13
CA HIS A 48 10.66 -0.30 -8.19
C HIS A 48 11.19 -1.73 -8.12
N MET A 49 12.51 -1.89 -8.27
CA MET A 49 13.23 -3.17 -8.19
C MET A 49 14.29 -3.19 -7.08
N ASP A 50 14.30 -2.16 -6.22
CA ASP A 50 15.31 -1.96 -5.18
C ASP A 50 14.73 -2.22 -3.79
N ASP A 51 15.54 -2.75 -2.88
CA ASP A 51 15.20 -3.07 -1.48
C ASP A 51 15.42 -1.89 -0.52
N CYS A 52 15.40 -0.65 -1.02
CA CYS A 52 15.66 0.55 -0.25
C CYS A 52 14.66 0.76 0.90
N VAL A 53 15.23 0.95 2.10
CA VAL A 53 14.54 1.26 3.36
C VAL A 53 14.92 2.67 3.84
N ASP A 54 13.99 3.34 4.50
CA ASP A 54 14.23 4.59 5.22
C ASP A 54 14.40 4.30 6.71
N GLU A 55 15.63 4.44 7.20
CA GLU A 55 16.00 4.18 8.61
C GLU A 55 15.35 5.19 9.57
N LEU A 56 15.05 6.41 9.11
CA LEU A 56 14.44 7.46 9.92
C LEU A 56 12.93 7.25 10.10
N GLN A 57 12.30 6.44 9.23
CA GLN A 57 10.85 6.20 9.24
C GLN A 57 10.47 4.78 9.65
N ASP A 58 11.07 4.27 10.71
CA ASP A 58 10.83 2.91 11.23
C ASP A 58 11.15 1.81 10.21
N TRP A 59 12.24 1.95 9.45
CA TRP A 59 12.64 0.99 8.43
C TRP A 59 11.57 0.76 7.36
N LYS A 60 10.75 1.79 7.09
CA LYS A 60 9.72 1.73 6.05
C LYS A 60 10.38 1.64 4.68
N LEU A 61 9.75 0.87 3.82
CA LEU A 61 10.18 0.69 2.44
C LEU A 61 9.90 1.96 1.65
N ARG A 62 10.86 2.39 0.84
CA ARG A 62 10.71 3.57 -0.02
C ARG A 62 9.48 3.48 -0.92
N VAL A 63 9.22 2.29 -1.47
CA VAL A 63 8.03 1.98 -2.28
C VAL A 63 6.71 2.26 -1.53
N ILE A 64 6.65 1.98 -0.22
CA ILE A 64 5.47 2.25 0.61
C ILE A 64 5.28 3.76 0.78
N LEU A 65 6.38 4.51 0.93
CA LEU A 65 6.34 5.97 1.07
C LEU A 65 5.85 6.63 -0.21
N GLU A 66 6.40 6.23 -1.36
CA GLU A 66 5.99 6.71 -2.67
C GLU A 66 4.53 6.36 -2.99
N TYR A 67 4.10 5.14 -2.67
CA TYR A 67 2.69 4.76 -2.78
C TYR A 67 1.79 5.65 -1.92
N ASN A 68 2.17 5.91 -0.66
CA ASN A 68 1.39 6.75 0.24
C ASN A 68 1.30 8.20 -0.23
N ALA A 69 2.30 8.71 -0.95
CA ALA A 69 2.26 10.04 -1.55
C ALA A 69 1.25 10.13 -2.70
N CYS A 70 1.12 9.08 -3.51
CA CYS A 70 0.26 9.09 -4.70
C CYS A 70 -1.18 8.61 -4.45
N LYS A 71 -1.42 7.74 -3.46
CA LYS A 71 -2.73 7.08 -3.27
C LYS A 71 -3.90 8.03 -3.00
N GLY A 72 -3.63 9.24 -2.48
CA GLY A 72 -4.66 10.18 -2.04
C GLY A 72 -5.26 11.07 -3.13
N GLY A 73 -4.82 10.95 -4.39
CA GLY A 73 -5.25 11.86 -5.46
C GLY A 73 -6.76 11.84 -5.71
N VAL A 74 -7.35 10.64 -5.80
CA VAL A 74 -8.80 10.49 -6.03
C VAL A 74 -9.60 10.93 -4.81
N ASP A 75 -9.19 10.55 -3.61
CA ASP A 75 -9.87 10.94 -2.37
C ASP A 75 -9.86 12.47 -2.17
N ALA A 76 -8.75 13.13 -2.52
CA ALA A 76 -8.64 14.58 -2.46
C ALA A 76 -9.61 15.25 -3.45
N MET A 77 -9.68 14.73 -4.68
CA MET A 77 -10.65 15.21 -5.67
C MET A 77 -12.09 14.97 -5.21
N ASP A 78 -12.42 13.77 -4.73
CA ASP A 78 -13.75 13.41 -4.23
C ASP A 78 -14.19 14.32 -3.08
N LYS A 79 -13.27 14.61 -2.15
CA LYS A 79 -13.51 15.57 -1.06
C LYS A 79 -13.90 16.95 -1.60
N MET A 80 -13.14 17.47 -2.57
CA MET A 80 -13.41 18.78 -3.18
C MET A 80 -14.75 18.77 -3.93
N VAL A 81 -15.00 17.72 -4.72
CA VAL A 81 -16.29 17.55 -5.43
C VAL A 81 -17.43 17.53 -4.43
N ARG A 82 -17.32 16.79 -3.33
CA ARG A 82 -18.35 16.72 -2.30
C ARG A 82 -18.59 18.05 -1.58
N GLU A 83 -17.53 18.83 -1.36
CA GLU A 83 -17.61 20.09 -0.62
C GLU A 83 -18.13 21.25 -1.49
N TYR A 84 -17.84 21.24 -2.80
CA TYR A 84 -18.15 22.34 -3.70
C TYR A 84 -19.24 22.03 -4.75
N SER A 85 -19.71 20.78 -4.87
CA SER A 85 -20.78 20.44 -5.82
C SER A 85 -22.17 20.62 -5.20
N CYS A 86 -23.03 21.34 -5.92
CA CYS A 86 -24.46 21.36 -5.63
C CYS A 86 -25.13 20.19 -6.35
N TYR A 87 -25.20 19.02 -5.73
CA TYR A 87 -26.04 17.92 -6.23
C TYR A 87 -27.45 18.03 -5.63
N SER A 88 -28.46 17.78 -6.46
CA SER A 88 -29.85 17.60 -6.02
C SER A 88 -30.21 16.13 -6.15
N SER A 89 -30.99 15.61 -5.20
CA SER A 89 -31.53 14.25 -5.32
C SER A 89 -32.44 14.17 -6.55
N SER A 90 -32.04 13.39 -7.54
CA SER A 90 -32.85 13.00 -8.70
C SER A 90 -33.13 11.50 -8.68
N ILE A 91 -34.22 11.09 -9.32
CA ILE A 91 -34.52 9.67 -9.58
C ILE A 91 -33.95 9.18 -10.91
N CYS A 92 -33.20 10.04 -11.62
CA CYS A 92 -32.69 9.79 -12.96
C CYS A 92 -31.16 9.89 -12.96
N TRP A 93 -30.49 8.90 -13.54
CA TRP A 93 -29.02 8.74 -13.56
C TRP A 93 -28.36 9.26 -14.85
N THR A 94 -29.06 10.08 -15.64
CA THR A 94 -28.57 10.63 -16.91
C THR A 94 -27.96 12.00 -16.76
#